data_AF-A0A7Z9QZ98-F1
#
_entry.id   AF-A0A7Z9QZ98-F1
#
_cell.length_a   1.000
_cell.length_b   1.000
_cell.length_c   1.000
_cell.angle_alpha   90.00
_cell.angle_beta   90.00
_cell.angle_gamma   90.00
#
_symmetry.space_group_name_H-M   'P 1'
#
loop_
_entity.id
_entity.type
_entity.pdbx_description
1 polymer ?
#
loop_
_entity_poly.entity_id
_entity_poly.type
_entity_poly.pdbx_seq_one_letter_code
_entity_poly.pdbx_strand_id
1 'polypeptide(L)'
;MSNVFISCSRWHIDFVRHLFDQLKDRNRDPWANWQGFSATADWLTEIYNGIEATDSFLFIISPDSVTSEICTLEIDHAANQNL
;
A
#
# COMPACT_ATOMS: atom_id res chain seq x y z
N MET A 1 -13.97 -11.85 -1.77
CA MET A 1 -12.51 -11.93 -1.60
C MET A 1 -12.12 -10.74 -0.77
N SER A 2 -11.28 -10.89 0.25
CA SER A 2 -10.86 -9.73 1.04
C SER A 2 -9.63 -9.11 0.40
N ASN A 3 -9.76 -7.86 0.02
CA ASN A 3 -8.73 -7.10 -0.67
C ASN A 3 -7.83 -6.43 0.38
N VAL A 4 -6.52 -6.46 0.18
CA VAL A 4 -5.55 -5.89 1.13
C VAL A 4 -4.68 -4.87 0.41
N PHE A 5 -4.72 -3.62 0.84
CA PHE A 5 -3.76 -2.62 0.40
C PHE A 5 -2.47 -2.72 1.21
N ILE A 6 -1.31 -2.81 0.56
CA ILE A 6 0.00 -2.83 1.21
C ILE A 6 0.70 -1.50 0.96
N SER A 7 0.87 -0.73 2.04
CA SER A 7 1.68 0.49 2.06
C SER A 7 3.06 0.18 2.64
N CYS A 8 4.12 0.50 1.90
CA CYS A 8 5.49 0.20 2.30
C CYS A 8 6.51 1.11 1.60
N SER A 9 7.69 1.23 2.21
CA SER A 9 8.83 1.83 1.53
C SER A 9 9.35 0.91 0.42
N ARG A 10 9.60 1.50 -0.75
CA ARG A 10 10.20 0.82 -1.91
C ARG A 10 11.59 0.21 -1.65
N TRP A 11 12.27 0.63 -0.59
CA TRP A 11 13.61 0.12 -0.25
C TRP A 11 13.58 -1.32 0.29
N HIS A 12 12.39 -1.85 0.63
CA HIS A 12 12.21 -3.20 1.14
C HIS A 12 11.39 -4.11 0.20
N ILE A 13 11.58 -3.96 -1.12
CA ILE A 13 10.76 -4.63 -2.13
C ILE A 13 10.76 -6.17 -2.00
N ASP A 14 11.87 -6.79 -1.61
CA ASP A 14 11.95 -8.25 -1.48
C ASP A 14 11.07 -8.78 -0.34
N PHE A 15 11.03 -8.06 0.78
CA PHE A 15 10.14 -8.38 1.89
C PHE A 15 8.67 -8.24 1.48
N VAL A 16 8.35 -7.14 0.80
CA VAL A 16 6.99 -6.84 0.35
C VAL A 16 6.51 -7.89 -0.66
N ARG A 17 7.38 -8.29 -1.60
CA ARG A 17 7.10 -9.37 -2.56
C ARG A 17 6.84 -10.69 -1.87
N HIS A 18 7.69 -11.07 -0.91
CA HIS A 18 7.49 -12.30 -0.14
C HIS A 18 6.12 -12.29 0.58
N LEU A 19 5.77 -11.17 1.22
CA LEU A 19 4.49 -11.03 1.92
C LEU A 19 3.30 -11.05 0.96
N PHE A 20 3.43 -10.39 -0.18
CA PHE A 20 2.42 -10.35 -1.23
C PHE A 20 2.11 -11.76 -1.75
N ASP A 21 3.13 -12.55 -2.05
CA ASP A 21 2.97 -13.95 -2.50
C ASP A 21 2.29 -14.80 -1.42
N GLN A 22 2.69 -14.63 -0.15
CA GLN A 22 2.09 -15.32 0.99
C GLN A 22 0.62 -14.96 1.23
N LEU A 23 0.21 -13.73 0.91
CA LEU A 23 -1.20 -13.31 0.97
C LEU A 23 -2.02 -13.94 -0.16
N LYS A 24 -1.45 -14.00 -1.38
CA LYS A 24 -2.09 -14.70 -2.51
C LYS A 24 -2.28 -16.18 -2.25
N ASP A 25 -1.27 -16.86 -1.69
CA ASP A 25 -1.34 -18.28 -1.31
C ASP A 25 -2.45 -18.56 -0.28
N ARG A 26 -2.87 -17.54 0.47
CA ARG A 26 -3.97 -17.60 1.44
C ARG A 26 -5.32 -17.14 0.86
N ASN A 27 -5.46 -17.09 -0.47
CA ASN A 27 -6.66 -16.62 -1.18
C ASN A 27 -7.08 -15.19 -0.80
N ARG A 28 -6.12 -14.31 -0.51
CA ARG A 28 -6.32 -12.86 -0.43
C ARG A 28 -5.97 -12.21 -1.77
N ASP A 29 -6.50 -11.02 -2.01
CA ASP A 29 -6.18 -10.21 -3.19
C ASP A 29 -5.38 -8.96 -2.77
N PRO A 30 -4.06 -9.10 -2.57
CA PRO A 30 -3.23 -7.98 -2.18
C PRO A 30 -3.00 -7.02 -3.35
N TRP A 31 -2.99 -5.74 -3.06
CA TRP A 31 -2.57 -4.65 -3.92
C TRP A 31 -1.39 -3.94 -3.26
N ALA A 32 -0.35 -3.60 -4.02
CA ALA A 32 0.78 -2.84 -3.50
C ALA A 32 1.24 -1.82 -4.53
N ASN A 33 1.67 -0.65 -4.05
CA ASN A 33 2.21 0.40 -4.88
C ASN A 33 3.64 0.07 -5.30
N TRP A 34 3.80 -0.63 -6.43
CA TRP A 34 5.10 -1.05 -6.95
C TRP A 34 5.82 0.03 -7.76
N GLN A 35 5.15 1.14 -8.11
CA GLN A 35 5.68 2.10 -9.09
C GLN A 35 6.53 3.20 -8.45
N GLY A 36 7.67 3.45 -9.08
CA GLY A 36 8.61 4.49 -8.71
C GLY A 36 8.36 5.79 -9.48
N PHE A 37 8.23 6.89 -8.73
CA PHE A 37 8.72 8.23 -9.06
C PHE A 37 8.02 9.06 -10.15
N SER A 38 6.90 8.67 -10.73
CA SER A 38 6.08 9.61 -11.51
C SER A 38 4.86 10.05 -10.69
N ALA A 39 5.08 11.02 -9.80
CA ALA A 39 3.99 11.68 -9.07
C ALA A 39 3.21 12.60 -10.03
N THR A 40 2.42 11.99 -10.92
CA THR A 40 1.33 12.71 -11.59
C THR A 40 0.12 12.73 -10.67
N ALA A 41 -0.77 13.71 -10.85
CA ALA A 41 -2.03 13.74 -10.11
C ALA A 41 -2.82 12.43 -10.29
N ASP A 42 -2.79 11.86 -11.51
CA ASP A 42 -3.45 10.60 -11.85
C ASP A 42 -2.94 9.42 -11.01
N TRP A 43 -1.64 9.38 -10.71
CA TRP A 43 -1.03 8.31 -9.93
C TRP A 43 -1.49 8.30 -8.46
N LEU A 44 -1.57 9.48 -7.82
CA LEU A 44 -2.04 9.57 -6.45
C LEU A 44 -3.53 9.19 -6.34
N THR A 45 -4.32 9.52 -7.37
CA THR A 45 -5.71 9.08 -7.48
C THR A 45 -5.82 7.56 -7.58
N GLU A 46 -4.94 6.88 -8.34
CA GLU A 46 -4.93 5.40 -8.40
C GLU A 46 -4.64 4.77 -7.03
N ILE A 47 -3.72 5.35 -6.27
CA ILE A 47 -3.41 4.91 -4.90
C ILE A 47 -4.63 5.04 -4.00
N TYR A 48 -5.27 6.20 -3.98
CA TYR A 48 -6.45 6.44 -3.15
C TYR A 48 -7.61 5.51 -3.53
N ASN A 49 -7.84 5.31 -4.83
CA ASN A 49 -8.82 4.33 -5.30
C ASN A 49 -8.47 2.90 -4.85
N GLY A 50 -7.18 2.54 -4.85
CA GLY A 50 -6.70 1.26 -4.35
C GLY A 50 -6.98 1.08 -2.86
N ILE A 51 -6.75 2.11 -2.05
CA ILE A 51 -7.06 2.11 -0.61
C ILE A 51 -8.57 1.91 -0.41
N GLU A 52 -9.40 2.71 -1.10
CA GLU A 52 -10.86 2.68 -1.00
C GLU A 52 -11.49 1.36 -1.49
N ALA A 53 -10.85 0.68 -2.44
CA ALA A 53 -11.31 -0.59 -2.97
C ALA A 53 -10.93 -1.81 -2.09
N THR A 54 -10.26 -1.58 -0.96
CA THR A 54 -9.75 -2.66 -0.09
C THR A 54 -10.43 -2.68 1.28
N ASP A 55 -10.61 -3.87 1.83
CA ASP A 55 -11.21 -4.05 3.16
C ASP A 55 -10.19 -3.87 4.29
N SER A 56 -8.90 -3.82 3.95
CA SER A 56 -7.82 -3.84 4.93
C SER A 56 -6.61 -3.08 4.41
N PHE A 57 -6.08 -2.19 5.25
CA PHE A 57 -4.86 -1.46 5.00
C PHE A 57 -3.72 -2.05 5.84
N LEU A 58 -2.64 -2.48 5.18
CA LEU A 58 -1.46 -3.07 5.79
C LEU A 58 -0.26 -2.14 5.62
N PHE A 59 0.14 -1.48 6.71
CA PHE A 59 1.30 -0.60 6.72
C PHE A 59 2.55 -1.34 7.22
N ILE A 60 3.58 -1.43 6.37
CA ILE A 60 4.86 -2.04 6.73
C ILE A 60 5.77 -0.95 7.33
N ILE A 61 5.97 -1.02 8.64
CA ILE A 61 6.82 -0.08 9.38
C ILE A 61 8.30 -0.39 9.15
N SER A 62 9.03 0.62 8.71
CA SER A 62 10.48 0.66 8.54
C SER A 62 10.95 2.12 8.72
N PRO A 63 12.23 2.38 9.02
CA PRO A 63 12.73 3.75 9.09
C PRO A 63 12.38 4.56 7.83
N ASP A 64 12.51 3.94 6.66
CA ASP A 64 12.23 4.60 5.39
C ASP A 64 10.74 4.86 5.14
N SER A 65 9.83 3.98 5.59
CA SER A 65 8.39 4.19 5.42
C SER A 65 7.84 5.27 6.34
N VAL A 66 8.40 5.41 7.54
CA VAL A 66 8.00 6.48 8.48
C VAL A 66 8.44 7.86 7.98
N THR A 67 9.55 7.95 7.22
CA THR A 67 10.02 9.21 6.63
C THR A 67 9.53 9.45 5.20
N SER A 68 8.74 8.54 4.63
CA SER A 68 8.27 8.65 3.25
C SER A 68 6.99 9.48 3.16
N GLU A 69 7.06 10.60 2.43
CA GLU A 69 5.90 11.46 2.17
C GLU A 69 4.74 10.69 1.52
N ILE A 70 5.03 9.75 0.62
CA ILE A 70 4.00 8.92 -0.02
C ILE A 70 3.32 8.00 0.99
N CYS A 71 4.10 7.31 1.83
CA CYS A 71 3.54 6.47 2.89
C CYS A 71 2.69 7.27 3.88
N THR A 72 3.07 8.52 4.17
CA THR A 72 2.27 9.45 4.98
C THR A 72 0.94 9.79 4.30
N LEU A 73 0.95 10.13 3.00
CA LEU A 73 -0.29 10.39 2.26
C LEU A 73 -1.22 9.17 2.22
N GLU A 74 -0.66 7.97 2.02
CA GLU A 74 -1.41 6.72 2.00
C GLU A 74 -2.08 6.43 3.36
N ILE A 75 -1.33 6.49 4.47
CA ILE A 75 -1.86 6.19 5.80
C ILE A 75 -2.84 7.27 6.28
N ASP A 76 -2.61 8.54 5.98
CA ASP A 76 -3.54 9.62 6.30
C ASP A 76 -4.85 9.47 5.52
N HIS A 77 -4.79 9.13 4.22
CA HIS A 77 -6.00 8.85 3.44
C HIS A 77 -6.77 7.67 4.01
N ALA A 78 -6.09 6.55 4.29
CA ALA A 78 -6.71 5.37 4.88
C ALA A 78 -7.33 5.65 6.27
N ALA A 79 -6.65 6.42 7.12
CA ALA A 79 -7.15 6.77 8.45
C ALA A 79 -8.40 7.66 8.41
N ASN A 80 -8.55 8.49 7.38
CA ASN A 80 -9.72 9.37 7.20
C ASN A 80 -10.95 8.64 6.62
N GLN A 81 -10.82 7.39 6.16
CA GLN A 81 -11.89 6.65 5.49
C GLN A 81 -12.93 6.02 6.43
N ASN A 82 -12.83 6.17 7.76
CA ASN A 82 -13.75 5.58 8.75
C ASN A 82 -14.14 4.12 8.42
N LEU A 83 -13.20 3.19 8.57
CA LEU A 83 -13.53 1.75 8.69
C LEU A 83 -14.41 1.48 9.91
#